data_AF-A0A2T0MHY0-F1
#
_entry.id   AF-A0A2T0MHY0-F1
#
_cell.length_a   1.000
_cell.length_b   1.000
_cell.length_c   1.000
_cell.angle_alpha   90.00
_cell.angle_beta   90.00
_cell.angle_gamma   90.00
#
_symmetry.space_group_name_H-M   'P 1'
#
loop_
_entity.id
_entity.type
_entity.pdbx_description
1 polymer ?
#
loop_
_entity_poly.entity_id
_entity_poly.type
_entity_poly.pdbx_seq_one_letter_code
_entity_poly.pdbx_strand_id
1 'polypeptide(L)'
;MEFILSPWPWYISGPLIALVLFLLTMMGKRFGMSSNLRTMCTLCGADKHAEFFKFDWKAQRWNLLVVVGVVIGGFIGHFFLSNGDEVAISKNTIDRLKDLGFNGAGKEYLPTELFGAEVFSDPKMLFFLVVGGFLVGFGARYAGGCTSGHAISGLSNLQLPSLIAVIGFFIGGLFMVHVLFPIIF
;
A
#
# COMPACT_ATOMS: atom_id res chain seq x y z
N MET A 1 -14.15 25.50 4.05
CA MET A 1 -13.79 24.47 3.04
C MET A 1 -12.29 24.23 2.98
N GLU A 2 -11.44 25.26 3.05
CA GLU A 2 -9.96 25.10 3.06
C GLU A 2 -9.41 24.19 4.18
N PHE A 3 -10.03 24.18 5.36
CA PHE A 3 -9.59 23.30 6.46
C PHE A 3 -9.74 21.81 6.15
N ILE A 4 -10.73 21.42 5.34
CA ILE A 4 -10.99 20.01 5.00
C ILE A 4 -10.13 19.58 3.80
N LEU A 5 -9.86 20.51 2.89
CA LEU A 5 -9.16 20.24 1.63
C LEU A 5 -7.64 20.37 1.75
N SER A 6 -7.13 21.04 2.78
CA SER A 6 -5.68 21.18 3.00
C SER A 6 -5.08 19.90 3.63
N PRO A 7 -3.79 19.60 3.38
CA PRO A 7 -3.10 18.49 4.02
C PRO A 7 -3.13 18.63 5.54
N TRP A 8 -3.69 17.65 6.23
CA TRP A 8 -3.74 17.68 7.69
C TRP A 8 -2.38 17.38 8.31
N PRO A 9 -1.92 18.20 9.28
CA PRO A 9 -0.70 17.93 10.01
C PRO A 9 -0.71 16.54 10.66
N TRP A 10 0.48 15.94 10.78
CA TRP A 10 0.67 14.59 11.34
C TRP A 10 0.10 14.45 12.76
N TYR A 11 0.09 15.52 13.56
CA TYR A 11 -0.45 15.51 14.92
C TYR A 11 -1.98 15.52 14.98
N ILE A 12 -2.68 15.74 13.85
CA ILE A 12 -4.14 15.57 13.73
C ILE A 12 -4.45 14.20 13.13
N SER A 13 -3.82 13.87 12.00
CA SER A 13 -4.06 12.59 11.31
C SER A 13 -3.60 11.38 12.11
N GLY A 14 -2.48 11.48 12.85
CA GLY A 14 -1.96 10.42 13.70
C GLY A 14 -2.95 9.99 14.79
N PRO A 15 -3.39 10.88 15.70
CA PRO A 15 -4.39 10.55 16.71
C PRO A 15 -5.72 10.04 16.14
N LEU A 16 -6.17 10.57 14.99
CA LEU A 16 -7.39 10.07 14.33
C LEU A 16 -7.23 8.64 13.82
N ILE A 17 -6.11 8.32 13.18
CA ILE A 17 -5.79 6.95 12.77
C ILE A 17 -5.72 6.03 14.00
N ALA A 18 -5.05 6.47 15.07
CA ALA A 18 -4.96 5.72 16.32
C ALA A 18 -6.35 5.46 16.94
N LEU A 19 -7.24 6.46 16.96
CA LEU A 19 -8.61 6.34 17.44
C LEU A 19 -9.39 5.30 16.62
N VAL A 20 -9.32 5.38 15.29
CA VAL A 20 -9.99 4.42 14.40
C VAL A 20 -9.48 3.00 14.68
N LEU A 21 -8.16 2.81 14.74
CA LEU A 21 -7.57 1.49 15.01
C LEU A 21 -7.91 0.96 16.40
N PHE A 22 -7.97 1.84 17.40
CA PHE A 22 -8.40 1.51 18.75
C PHE A 22 -9.84 1.02 18.76
N LEU A 23 -10.77 1.74 18.13
CA LEU A 23 -12.18 1.34 18.00
C LEU A 23 -12.32 -0.01 17.28
N LEU A 24 -11.56 -0.22 16.19
CA LEU A 24 -11.54 -1.50 15.48
C LEU A 24 -11.09 -2.64 16.39
N THR A 25 -10.03 -2.41 17.16
CA THR A 25 -9.49 -3.41 18.10
C THR A 25 -10.49 -3.73 19.21
N MET A 26 -11.16 -2.72 19.78
CA MET A 26 -12.22 -2.92 20.79
C MET A 26 -13.41 -3.73 20.26
N MET A 27 -13.75 -3.59 18.97
CA MET A 27 -14.79 -4.37 18.31
C MET A 27 -14.35 -5.79 17.91
N GLY A 28 -13.14 -6.21 18.31
CA GLY A 28 -12.55 -7.50 17.93
C GLY A 28 -12.26 -7.61 16.43
N LYS A 29 -12.19 -6.48 15.73
CA LYS A 29 -11.93 -6.41 14.29
C LYS A 29 -10.45 -6.16 14.04
N ARG A 30 -9.92 -6.78 12.98
CA ARG A 30 -8.50 -6.63 12.59
C ARG A 30 -8.38 -5.72 11.38
N PHE A 31 -7.30 -4.94 11.34
CA PHE A 31 -6.92 -4.12 10.20
C PHE A 31 -5.86 -4.86 9.38
N GLY A 32 -6.26 -5.50 8.28
CA GLY A 32 -5.35 -6.30 7.46
C GLY A 32 -5.73 -6.27 5.99
N MET A 33 -4.79 -5.85 5.13
CA MET A 33 -5.00 -5.80 3.68
C MET A 33 -4.57 -7.08 2.97
N SER A 34 -3.45 -7.71 3.36
CA SER A 34 -2.93 -8.90 2.68
C SER A 34 -3.82 -10.14 2.80
N SER A 35 -4.60 -10.27 3.87
CA SER A 35 -5.61 -11.33 4.02
C SER A 35 -6.71 -11.23 2.97
N ASN A 36 -6.99 -10.03 2.45
CA ASN A 36 -7.98 -9.82 1.40
C ASN A 36 -7.53 -10.38 0.06
N LEU A 37 -6.25 -10.24 -0.29
CA LEU A 37 -5.70 -10.84 -1.51
C LEU A 37 -5.87 -12.37 -1.49
N ARG A 38 -5.57 -13.01 -0.35
CA ARG A 38 -5.83 -14.46 -0.17
C ARG A 38 -7.32 -14.79 -0.32
N THR A 39 -8.20 -13.95 0.23
CA THR A 39 -9.66 -14.11 0.15
C THR A 39 -10.16 -13.98 -1.29
N MET A 40 -9.65 -13.01 -2.05
CA MET A 40 -9.95 -12.85 -3.47
C MET A 40 -9.47 -14.05 -4.29
N CYS A 41 -8.24 -14.54 -4.08
CA CYS A 41 -7.76 -15.75 -4.76
C CYS A 41 -8.66 -16.96 -4.47
N THR A 42 -9.15 -17.09 -3.23
CA THR A 42 -10.06 -18.16 -2.81
C THR A 42 -11.41 -18.05 -3.53
N LEU A 43 -11.97 -16.84 -3.62
CA LEU A 43 -13.20 -16.57 -4.37
C LEU A 43 -13.05 -16.86 -5.87
N CYS A 44 -11.86 -16.64 -6.42
CA CYS A 44 -11.52 -16.98 -7.82
C CYS A 44 -11.27 -18.49 -8.04
N GLY A 45 -11.43 -19.35 -7.03
CA GLY A 45 -11.33 -20.81 -7.17
C GLY A 45 -9.95 -21.40 -6.85
N ALA A 46 -9.04 -20.64 -6.23
CA ALA A 46 -7.72 -21.16 -5.85
C ALA A 46 -7.79 -22.24 -4.75
N ASP A 47 -8.92 -22.36 -4.05
CA ASP A 47 -9.22 -23.43 -3.07
C ASP A 47 -9.21 -24.83 -3.70
N LYS A 48 -9.50 -24.94 -5.00
CA LYS A 48 -9.42 -26.18 -5.76
C LYS A 48 -8.00 -26.61 -6.08
N HIS A 49 -7.05 -25.68 -6.08
CA HIS A 49 -5.69 -25.90 -6.56
C HIS A 49 -4.64 -25.95 -5.45
N ALA A 50 -4.90 -25.35 -4.28
CA ALA A 50 -4.00 -25.45 -3.14
C ALA A 50 -4.73 -25.44 -1.79
N GLU A 51 -4.28 -26.28 -0.87
CA GLU A 51 -4.84 -26.36 0.49
C GLU A 51 -4.75 -25.03 1.25
N PHE A 52 -3.76 -24.21 0.95
CA PHE A 52 -3.63 -22.88 1.54
C PHE A 52 -4.87 -22.00 1.30
N PHE A 53 -5.62 -22.17 0.22
CA PHE A 53 -6.84 -21.39 -0.05
C PHE A 53 -8.11 -22.07 0.46
N LYS A 54 -8.03 -23.29 1.01
CA LYS A 54 -9.16 -23.98 1.62
C LYS A 54 -9.42 -23.42 3.02
N PHE A 55 -10.18 -22.33 3.11
CA PHE A 55 -10.67 -21.78 4.38
C PHE A 55 -12.05 -21.13 4.21
N ASP A 56 -12.76 -20.94 5.31
CA ASP A 56 -14.04 -20.22 5.29
C ASP A 56 -13.81 -18.71 5.07
N TRP A 57 -13.89 -18.30 3.81
CA TRP A 57 -13.77 -16.89 3.43
C TRP A 57 -14.87 -16.02 4.05
N LYS A 58 -16.05 -16.57 4.41
CA LYS A 58 -17.14 -15.81 5.04
C LYS A 58 -16.74 -15.32 6.43
N ALA A 59 -15.83 -16.01 7.12
CA ALA A 59 -15.25 -15.54 8.37
C ALA A 59 -14.41 -14.25 8.19
N GLN A 60 -13.96 -13.94 6.96
CA GLN A 60 -13.14 -12.76 6.65
C GLN A 60 -13.94 -11.60 6.03
N ARG A 61 -15.29 -11.63 6.07
CA ARG A 61 -16.16 -10.55 5.55
C ARG A 61 -15.78 -9.15 6.02
N TRP A 62 -15.31 -9.03 7.26
CA TRP A 62 -14.85 -7.76 7.79
C TRP A 62 -13.70 -7.15 6.98
N ASN A 63 -12.70 -7.95 6.62
CA ASN A 63 -11.56 -7.44 5.87
C ASN A 63 -11.97 -7.00 4.46
N LEU A 64 -12.96 -7.67 3.84
CA LEU A 64 -13.52 -7.26 2.55
C LEU A 64 -14.22 -5.90 2.64
N LEU A 65 -14.97 -5.66 3.73
CA LEU A 65 -15.57 -4.33 3.97
C LEU A 65 -14.49 -3.25 4.10
N VAL A 66 -13.35 -3.56 4.73
CA VAL A 66 -12.22 -2.62 4.80
C VAL A 66 -11.69 -2.29 3.41
N VAL A 67 -11.53 -3.26 2.51
CA VAL A 67 -11.07 -2.99 1.13
C VAL A 67 -12.06 -2.10 0.39
N VAL A 68 -13.35 -2.40 0.46
CA VAL A 68 -14.38 -1.59 -0.18
C VAL A 68 -14.36 -0.16 0.38
N GLY A 69 -14.24 -0.02 1.72
CA GLY A 69 -14.09 1.28 2.37
C GLY A 69 -12.86 2.05 1.92
N VAL A 70 -11.71 1.38 1.76
CA VAL A 70 -10.47 2.00 1.24
C VAL A 70 -10.64 2.45 -0.21
N VAL A 71 -11.30 1.66 -1.06
CA VAL A 71 -11.57 2.05 -2.46
C VAL A 71 -12.51 3.26 -2.52
N ILE A 72 -13.62 3.24 -1.78
CA ILE A 72 -14.55 4.37 -1.72
C ILE A 72 -13.87 5.61 -1.12
N GLY A 73 -13.11 5.44 -0.04
CA GLY A 73 -12.35 6.52 0.59
C GLY A 73 -11.31 7.13 -0.34
N GLY A 74 -10.59 6.30 -1.11
CA GLY A 74 -9.66 6.77 -2.14
C GLY A 74 -10.35 7.50 -3.28
N PHE A 75 -11.51 7.01 -3.73
CA PHE A 75 -12.33 7.68 -4.74
C PHE A 75 -12.81 9.06 -4.27
N ILE A 76 -13.37 9.14 -3.06
CA ILE A 76 -13.81 10.40 -2.46
C ILE A 76 -12.60 11.34 -2.27
N GLY A 77 -11.50 10.79 -1.77
CA GLY A 77 -10.23 11.49 -1.57
C GLY A 77 -9.71 12.15 -2.85
N HIS A 78 -9.73 11.41 -3.95
CA HIS A 78 -9.22 11.87 -5.24
C HIS A 78 -10.16 12.88 -5.92
N PHE A 79 -11.46 12.61 -5.99
CA PHE A 79 -12.40 13.43 -6.78
C PHE A 79 -13.00 14.61 -6.03
N PHE A 80 -13.12 14.53 -4.71
CA PHE A 80 -13.83 15.54 -3.91
C PHE A 80 -12.96 16.25 -2.89
N LEU A 81 -11.85 15.64 -2.46
CA LEU A 81 -10.99 16.17 -1.40
C LEU A 81 -9.58 16.57 -1.87
N SER A 82 -9.22 16.33 -3.13
CA SER A 82 -7.95 16.76 -3.71
C SER A 82 -8.12 18.06 -4.47
N ASN A 83 -7.34 19.08 -4.12
CA ASN A 83 -7.34 20.37 -4.82
C ASN A 83 -6.38 20.43 -6.03
N GLY A 84 -5.80 19.30 -6.42
CA GLY A 84 -4.74 19.27 -7.44
C GLY A 84 -3.39 19.82 -6.93
N ASP A 85 -3.21 19.87 -5.60
CA ASP A 85 -1.94 20.30 -5.01
C ASP A 85 -0.82 19.33 -5.39
N GLU A 86 0.26 19.90 -5.94
CA GLU A 86 1.49 19.20 -6.24
C GLU A 86 2.05 18.54 -4.97
N VAL A 87 2.51 17.30 -5.08
CA VAL A 87 3.18 16.65 -3.95
C VAL A 87 4.46 17.42 -3.66
N ALA A 88 4.53 18.02 -2.46
CA ALA A 88 5.69 18.78 -2.03
C ALA A 88 6.90 17.87 -1.81
N ILE A 89 7.65 17.62 -2.88
CA ILE A 89 8.91 16.87 -2.89
C ILE A 89 10.11 17.80 -3.10
N SER A 90 11.29 17.37 -2.62
CA SER A 90 12.49 18.19 -2.73
C SER A 90 12.92 18.40 -4.18
N LYS A 91 13.49 19.58 -4.50
CA LYS A 91 13.99 19.89 -5.86
C LYS A 91 14.98 18.83 -6.37
N ASN A 92 15.90 18.40 -5.50
CA ASN A 92 16.88 17.36 -5.82
C ASN A 92 16.23 16.01 -6.17
N THR A 93 15.10 15.68 -5.52
CA THR A 93 14.33 14.48 -5.85
C THR A 93 13.64 14.61 -7.20
N ILE A 94 13.08 15.78 -7.52
CA ILE A 94 12.46 16.06 -8.82
C ILE A 94 13.48 15.90 -9.94
N ASP A 95 14.66 16.52 -9.79
CA ASP A 95 15.71 16.48 -10.81
C ASP A 95 16.20 15.04 -11.03
N ARG A 96 16.44 14.29 -9.95
CA ARG A 96 16.85 12.90 -10.03
C ARG A 96 15.78 11.98 -10.64
N LEU A 97 14.50 12.24 -10.40
CA LEU A 97 13.41 11.47 -11.01
C LEU A 97 13.28 11.77 -12.51
N LYS A 98 13.49 13.03 -12.93
CA LYS A 98 13.53 13.40 -14.35
C LYS A 98 14.69 12.73 -15.08
N ASP A 99 15.86 12.66 -14.46
CA ASP A 99 17.02 11.94 -15.02
C ASP A 99 16.72 10.45 -15.25
N LEU A 100 15.86 9.85 -14.42
CA LEU A 100 15.39 8.47 -14.53
C LEU A 100 14.16 8.30 -15.45
N GLY A 101 13.76 9.35 -16.17
CA GLY A 101 12.67 9.31 -17.14
C GLY A 101 11.27 9.61 -16.59
N PHE A 102 11.14 10.04 -15.32
CA PHE A 102 9.86 10.41 -14.71
C PHE A 102 9.60 11.92 -14.83
N ASN A 103 8.89 12.33 -15.87
CA ASN A 103 8.66 13.74 -16.18
C ASN A 103 7.50 14.35 -15.39
N GLY A 104 6.58 13.50 -14.88
CA GLY A 104 5.48 13.91 -14.00
C GLY A 104 5.90 14.27 -12.56
N ALA A 105 7.17 14.08 -12.21
CA ALA A 105 7.68 14.31 -10.85
C ALA A 105 7.46 15.77 -10.39
N GLY A 106 6.65 15.93 -9.34
CA GLY A 106 6.32 17.23 -8.75
C GLY A 106 5.14 17.96 -9.41
N LYS A 107 4.50 17.38 -10.42
CA LYS A 107 3.26 17.91 -11.02
C LYS A 107 2.07 17.00 -10.78
N GLU A 108 2.31 15.70 -10.87
CA GLU A 108 1.28 14.69 -10.69
C GLU A 108 1.43 14.01 -9.32
N TYR A 109 0.32 13.55 -8.77
CA TYR A 109 0.31 12.85 -7.48
C TYR A 109 1.00 11.49 -7.54
N LEU A 110 0.91 10.81 -8.69
CA LEU A 110 1.54 9.53 -8.98
C LEU A 110 2.23 9.60 -10.35
N PRO A 111 3.35 8.88 -10.55
CA PRO A 111 4.01 8.82 -11.84
C PRO A 111 3.12 8.11 -12.87
N THR A 112 2.63 8.85 -13.86
CA THR A 112 1.81 8.31 -14.96
C THR A 112 2.54 7.26 -15.78
N GLU A 113 3.87 7.27 -15.78
CA GLU A 113 4.70 6.27 -16.45
C GLU A 113 4.56 4.87 -15.81
N LEU A 114 4.20 4.78 -14.53
CA LEU A 114 4.02 3.51 -13.79
C LEU A 114 2.55 3.16 -13.54
N PHE A 115 1.67 4.15 -13.43
CA PHE A 115 0.28 3.95 -13.03
C PHE A 115 -0.74 4.36 -14.11
N GLY A 116 -0.28 4.90 -15.24
CA GLY A 116 -1.12 5.25 -16.38
C GLY A 116 -1.48 4.06 -17.26
N ALA A 117 -2.43 4.26 -18.17
CA ALA A 117 -2.85 3.24 -19.14
C ALA A 117 -1.75 2.88 -20.16
N GLU A 118 -0.77 3.78 -20.34
CA GLU A 118 0.42 3.61 -21.19
C GLU A 118 1.18 2.31 -20.86
N VAL A 119 1.17 1.90 -19.59
CA VAL A 119 1.90 0.73 -19.08
C VAL A 119 1.46 -0.58 -19.74
N PHE A 120 0.20 -0.69 -20.17
CA PHE A 120 -0.28 -1.88 -20.87
C PHE A 120 0.37 -2.06 -22.25
N SER A 121 0.93 -0.98 -22.81
CA SER A 121 1.64 -1.00 -24.09
C SER A 121 3.16 -1.14 -23.95
N ASP A 122 3.71 -0.95 -22.74
CA ASP A 122 5.14 -1.09 -22.45
C ASP A 122 5.45 -2.44 -21.77
N PRO A 123 6.06 -3.41 -22.50
CA PRO A 123 6.39 -4.72 -21.94
C PRO A 123 7.39 -4.67 -20.78
N LYS A 124 8.31 -3.70 -20.76
CA LYS A 124 9.32 -3.55 -19.69
C LYS A 124 8.64 -3.14 -18.39
N MET A 125 7.77 -2.14 -18.46
CA MET A 125 7.04 -1.62 -17.30
C MET A 125 6.05 -2.66 -16.76
N LEU A 126 5.32 -3.33 -17.64
CA LEU A 126 4.43 -4.42 -17.27
C LEU A 126 5.20 -5.56 -16.57
N PHE A 127 6.37 -5.94 -17.09
CA PHE A 127 7.23 -6.93 -16.45
C PHE A 127 7.63 -6.52 -15.04
N PHE A 128 8.07 -5.28 -14.83
CA PHE A 128 8.42 -4.77 -13.50
C PHE A 128 7.24 -4.75 -12.53
N LEU A 129 6.04 -4.35 -12.97
CA LEU A 129 4.85 -4.37 -12.12
C LEU A 129 4.43 -5.79 -11.73
N VAL A 130 4.48 -6.74 -12.68
CA VAL A 130 4.14 -8.14 -12.41
C VAL A 130 5.13 -8.77 -11.44
N VAL A 131 6.44 -8.61 -11.69
CA VAL A 131 7.49 -9.13 -10.82
C VAL A 131 7.44 -8.45 -9.45
N GLY A 132 7.27 -7.13 -9.41
CA GLY A 132 7.13 -6.37 -8.17
C GLY A 132 5.93 -6.82 -7.35
N GLY A 133 4.76 -6.95 -7.98
CA GLY A 133 3.53 -7.44 -7.33
C GLY A 133 3.69 -8.87 -6.80
N PHE A 134 4.34 -9.75 -7.57
CA PHE A 134 4.66 -11.10 -7.14
C PHE A 134 5.58 -11.10 -5.90
N LEU A 135 6.67 -10.32 -5.91
CA LEU A 135 7.61 -10.22 -4.80
C LEU A 135 6.95 -9.63 -3.54
N VAL A 136 6.08 -8.63 -3.69
CA VAL A 136 5.30 -8.07 -2.57
C VAL A 136 4.34 -9.11 -1.99
N GLY A 137 3.61 -9.84 -2.84
CA GLY A 137 2.71 -10.90 -2.40
C GLY A 137 3.43 -12.04 -1.69
N PHE A 138 4.54 -12.52 -2.28
CA PHE A 138 5.41 -13.53 -1.71
C PHE A 138 5.99 -13.07 -0.37
N GLY A 139 6.58 -11.88 -0.32
CA GLY A 139 7.20 -11.31 0.88
C GLY A 139 6.20 -11.10 2.02
N ALA A 140 5.01 -10.56 1.72
CA ALA A 140 3.95 -10.40 2.71
C ALA A 140 3.50 -11.75 3.28
N ARG A 141 3.49 -12.81 2.47
CA ARG A 141 3.16 -14.15 2.95
C ARG A 141 4.28 -14.76 3.77
N TYR A 142 5.53 -14.60 3.34
CA TYR A 142 6.73 -15.08 4.01
C TYR A 142 6.88 -14.45 5.40
N ALA A 143 6.63 -13.14 5.52
CA ALA A 143 6.62 -12.42 6.79
C ALA A 143 5.41 -12.74 7.68
N GLY A 144 4.36 -13.35 7.13
CA GLY A 144 3.10 -13.61 7.85
C GLY A 144 2.19 -12.37 7.97
N GLY A 145 2.47 -11.30 7.22
CA GLY A 145 1.73 -10.06 7.24
C GLY A 145 2.32 -9.01 6.29
N CYS A 146 1.55 -7.97 6.00
CA CYS A 146 2.02 -6.78 5.27
C CYS A 146 2.27 -5.61 6.24
N THR A 147 2.59 -4.43 5.71
CA THR A 147 2.84 -3.21 6.48
C THR A 147 1.66 -2.87 7.40
N SER A 148 0.41 -3.04 6.96
CA SER A 148 -0.76 -2.80 7.83
C SER A 148 -0.84 -3.78 9.01
N GLY A 149 -0.39 -5.02 8.82
CA GLY A 149 -0.39 -6.04 9.86
C GLY A 149 0.75 -5.87 10.86
N HIS A 150 1.99 -5.71 10.37
CA HIS A 150 3.16 -5.61 11.23
C HIS A 150 3.42 -4.18 11.73
N ALA A 151 3.41 -3.16 10.86
CA ALA A 151 3.78 -1.80 11.23
C ALA A 151 2.68 -1.08 12.00
N ILE A 152 1.41 -1.26 11.59
CA ILE A 152 0.29 -0.60 12.26
C ILE A 152 -0.15 -1.45 13.46
N SER A 153 -0.76 -2.62 13.24
CA SER A 153 -1.30 -3.42 14.35
C SER A 153 -0.21 -4.10 15.20
N GLY A 154 0.83 -4.65 14.58
CA GLY A 154 1.84 -5.45 15.26
C GLY A 154 2.73 -4.64 16.20
N LEU A 155 3.25 -3.49 15.74
CA LEU A 155 4.04 -2.58 16.57
C LEU A 155 3.21 -1.92 17.68
N SER A 156 1.95 -1.56 17.41
CA SER A 156 1.06 -1.06 18.47
C SER A 156 0.80 -2.08 19.57
N ASN A 157 0.89 -3.38 19.27
CA ASN A 157 0.83 -4.47 20.24
C ASN A 157 2.20 -4.90 20.77
N LEU A 158 3.26 -4.13 20.50
CA LEU A 158 4.64 -4.39 20.96
C LEU A 158 5.18 -5.78 20.57
N GLN A 159 4.75 -6.31 19.42
CA GLN A 159 5.18 -7.62 18.96
C GLN A 159 6.60 -7.57 18.39
N LEU A 160 7.54 -8.26 19.05
CA LEU A 160 8.93 -8.36 18.59
C LEU A 160 9.07 -8.93 17.16
N PRO A 161 8.31 -9.96 16.73
CA PRO A 161 8.35 -10.43 15.34
C PRO A 161 7.96 -9.33 14.34
N SER A 162 6.99 -8.49 14.71
CA SER A 162 6.56 -7.37 13.87
C SER A 162 7.62 -6.27 13.78
N LEU A 163 8.36 -6.01 14.85
CA LEU A 163 9.51 -5.09 14.81
C LEU A 163 10.58 -5.57 13.83
N ILE A 164 10.94 -6.85 13.89
CA ILE A 164 11.94 -7.44 12.99
C ILE A 164 11.45 -7.35 11.53
N ALA A 165 10.19 -7.70 11.27
CA ALA A 165 9.60 -7.62 9.94
C ALA A 165 9.63 -6.19 9.39
N VAL A 166 9.27 -5.19 10.21
CA VAL A 166 9.26 -3.78 9.81
C VAL A 166 10.66 -3.27 9.50
N ILE A 167 11.66 -3.58 10.32
CA ILE A 167 13.07 -3.24 10.04
C ILE A 167 13.49 -3.83 8.68
N GLY A 168 13.15 -5.09 8.42
CA GLY A 168 13.39 -5.74 7.14
C GLY A 168 12.70 -5.03 5.96
N PHE A 169 11.44 -4.61 6.12
CA PHE A 169 10.70 -3.87 5.10
C PHE A 169 11.36 -2.52 4.78
N PHE A 170 11.83 -1.79 5.79
CA PHE A 170 12.54 -0.53 5.59
C PHE A 170 13.88 -0.72 4.90
N ILE A 171 14.67 -1.73 5.30
CA ILE A 171 15.94 -2.05 4.64
C ILE A 171 15.69 -2.42 3.18
N GLY A 172 14.70 -3.27 2.89
CA GLY A 172 14.34 -3.65 1.54
C GLY A 172 13.87 -2.48 0.69
N GLY A 173 13.04 -1.58 1.25
CA GLY A 173 12.59 -0.37 0.56
C GLY A 173 13.74 0.60 0.24
N LEU A 174 14.64 0.84 1.21
CA LEU A 174 15.82 1.67 1.00
C LEU A 174 16.78 1.07 -0.03
N PHE A 175 16.99 -0.25 0.03
CA PHE A 175 17.81 -0.96 -0.96
C PHE A 175 17.20 -0.86 -2.36
N MET A 176 15.88 -1.04 -2.48
CA MET A 176 15.18 -0.87 -3.75
C MET A 176 15.38 0.54 -4.31
N VAL A 177 15.15 1.60 -3.51
CA VAL A 177 15.23 2.99 -3.98
C VAL A 177 16.66 3.44 -4.30
N HIS A 178 17.65 3.05 -3.49
CA HIS A 178 19.01 3.54 -3.65
C HIS A 178 19.89 2.69 -4.56
N VAL A 179 19.61 1.39 -4.69
CA VAL A 179 20.45 0.46 -5.45
C VAL A 179 19.74 -0.01 -6.71
N LEU A 180 18.53 -0.58 -6.60
CA LEU A 180 17.87 -1.22 -7.75
C LEU A 180 17.20 -0.22 -8.68
N PHE A 181 16.49 0.78 -8.12
CA PHE A 181 15.71 1.75 -8.88
C PHE A 181 16.54 2.52 -9.92
N PRO A 182 17.74 3.03 -9.62
CA PRO A 182 18.60 3.71 -10.60
C PRO A 182 19.27 2.79 -11.63
N ILE A 183 19.16 1.47 -11.47
CA ILE A 183 19.72 0.49 -12.42
C ILE A 183 18.66 0.05 -13.43
N ILE A 184 17.41 -0.07 -12.99
CA ILE A 184 16.30 -0.55 -13.83
C ILE A 184 15.59 0.56 -14.61
N PHE A 185 15.71 1.80 -14.13
CA PHE A 185 15.28 3.05 -14.78
C PHE A 185 16.51 3.85 -15.18
#